data_AF-A0A162IW03-F1
#
_entry.id   AF-A0A162IW03-F1
#
_cell.length_a   1.000
_cell.length_b   1.000
_cell.length_c   1.000
_cell.angle_alpha   90.00
_cell.angle_beta   90.00
_cell.angle_gamma   90.00
#
_symmetry.space_group_name_H-M   'P 1'
#
loop_
_entity.id
_entity.type
_entity.pdbx_description
1 polymer ?
#
loop_
_entity_poly.entity_id
_entity_poly.type
_entity_poly.pdbx_seq_one_letter_code
_entity_poly.pdbx_strand_id
1 'polypeptide(L)'
;MTTAVDTSVRLAGPDAARLLDARFAAPLGLSGPQAQRVHTTLSRLGVVGGAVYDGLVALAAKEHDLALATRDARARGTYDAVGVKVIVVA
;
A
#
# COMPACT_ATOMS: atom_id res chain seq x y z
N MET A 1 -6.59 11.56 14.29
CA MET A 1 -7.66 10.61 14.67
C MET A 1 -7.40 9.32 13.91
N THR A 2 -6.73 8.36 14.56
CA THR A 2 -6.30 7.08 14.00
C THR A 2 -7.41 6.06 14.24
N THR A 3 -8.27 5.83 13.27
CA THR A 3 -9.18 4.67 13.28
C THR A 3 -8.44 3.50 12.66
N ALA A 4 -7.71 2.73 13.47
CA ALA A 4 -7.36 1.37 13.12
C ALA A 4 -8.64 0.52 13.23
N VAL A 5 -8.91 -0.32 12.23
CA VAL A 5 -9.93 -1.37 12.38
C VAL A 5 -9.40 -2.34 13.43
N ASP A 6 -10.12 -2.45 14.54
CA ASP A 6 -9.84 -3.46 15.55
C ASP A 6 -9.95 -4.84 14.90
N THR A 7 -8.84 -5.58 14.85
CA THR A 7 -8.78 -6.91 14.22
C THR A 7 -9.60 -7.97 14.98
N SER A 8 -10.09 -7.66 16.19
CA SER A 8 -11.04 -8.48 16.93
C SER A 8 -12.50 -8.30 16.47
N VAL A 9 -12.81 -7.22 15.73
CA VAL A 9 -14.13 -6.98 15.15
C VAL A 9 -14.19 -7.61 13.77
N ARG A 10 -14.84 -8.77 13.65
CA ARG A 10 -15.17 -9.33 12.34
C ARG A 10 -16.37 -8.59 11.76
N LEU A 11 -16.12 -7.77 10.75
CA LEU A 11 -17.17 -7.10 9.98
C LEU A 11 -17.70 -8.05 8.89
N ALA A 12 -19.00 -7.97 8.61
CA ALA A 12 -19.53 -8.55 7.38
C ALA A 12 -18.96 -7.79 6.17
N GLY A 13 -18.82 -8.47 5.03
CA GLY A 13 -18.26 -7.87 3.81
C GLY A 13 -18.89 -6.53 3.41
N PRO A 14 -20.24 -6.40 3.40
CA PRO A 14 -20.90 -5.13 3.10
C PRO A 14 -20.58 -4.00 4.08
N ASP A 15 -20.47 -4.31 5.38
CA ASP A 15 -20.15 -3.31 6.41
C ASP A 15 -18.70 -2.85 6.29
N ALA A 16 -17.79 -3.76 5.95
CA ALA A 16 -16.40 -3.43 5.66
C ALA A 16 -16.30 -2.48 4.46
N ALA A 17 -17.01 -2.78 3.36
CA ALA A 17 -17.04 -1.90 2.19
C ALA A 17 -17.55 -0.50 2.53
N ARG A 18 -18.67 -0.41 3.25
CA ARG A 18 -19.23 0.88 3.70
C ARG A 18 -18.26 1.67 4.57
N LEU A 19 -17.54 1.00 5.47
CA LEU A 19 -16.55 1.65 6.32
C LEU A 19 -15.35 2.14 5.51
N LEU A 20 -14.88 1.37 4.52
CA LEU A 20 -13.80 1.80 3.65
C LEU A 20 -14.19 3.05 2.85
N ASP A 21 -15.37 3.04 2.22
CA ASP A 21 -15.89 4.17 1.44
C ASP A 21 -16.09 5.44 2.30
N ALA A 22 -16.48 5.27 3.57
CA ALA A 22 -16.72 6.39 4.47
C ALA A 22 -15.44 6.97 5.10
N ARG A 23 -14.34 6.21 5.14
CA ARG A 23 -13.12 6.57 5.90
C ARG A 23 -11.94 6.93 5.02
N PHE A 24 -11.90 6.46 3.78
CA PHE A 24 -10.80 6.69 2.88
C PHE A 24 -11.23 7.55 1.69
N ALA A 25 -10.29 8.33 1.17
CA ALA A 25 -10.45 9.01 -0.10
C ALA A 25 -10.44 8.00 -1.26
N ALA A 26 -10.63 8.50 -2.49
CA ALA A 26 -10.55 7.67 -3.68
C ALA A 26 -9.24 6.84 -3.70
N PRO A 27 -9.30 5.55 -4.09
CA PRO A 27 -8.11 4.71 -4.13
C PRO A 27 -7.04 5.28 -5.05
N LEU A 28 -5.78 5.20 -4.60
CA LEU A 28 -4.62 5.55 -5.41
C LEU A 28 -4.26 4.35 -6.29
N GLY A 29 -4.50 4.49 -7.59
CA GLY A 29 -4.06 3.53 -8.60
C GLY A 29 -2.76 3.98 -9.26
N LEU A 30 -2.00 3.00 -9.78
CA LEU A 30 -0.94 3.30 -10.74
C LEU A 30 -1.55 3.81 -12.05
N SER A 31 -0.89 4.74 -12.73
CA SER A 31 -1.27 5.06 -14.10
C SER A 31 -1.04 3.86 -15.02
N GLY A 32 -1.79 3.81 -16.13
CA GLY A 32 -1.63 2.76 -17.15
C GLY A 32 -0.17 2.54 -17.59
N PRO A 33 0.61 3.61 -17.90
CA PRO A 33 2.02 3.46 -18.23
C PRO A 33 2.90 2.88 -17.10
N GLN A 34 2.65 3.24 -15.83
CA GLN A 34 3.41 2.68 -14.71
C GLN A 34 3.03 1.23 -14.43
N ALA A 35 1.74 0.91 -14.51
CA ALA A 35 1.24 -0.46 -14.37
C ALA A 35 1.86 -1.39 -15.42
N GLN A 36 2.02 -0.94 -16.67
CA GLN A 36 2.66 -1.74 -17.72
C GLN A 36 4.13 -2.05 -17.44
N ARG A 37 4.87 -1.14 -16.79
CA ARG A 37 6.30 -1.32 -16.45
C ARG A 37 6.54 -1.93 -15.08
N VAL A 38 5.49 -2.26 -14.34
CA VAL A 38 5.59 -2.63 -12.92
C VAL A 38 6.47 -3.85 -12.70
N HIS A 39 6.34 -4.88 -13.54
CA HIS A 39 7.11 -6.12 -13.45
C HIS A 39 8.61 -5.87 -13.65
N THR A 40 8.99 -5.06 -14.64
CA THR A 40 10.40 -4.69 -14.87
C THR A 40 10.95 -3.83 -13.74
N THR A 41 10.13 -2.94 -13.19
CA THR A 41 10.52 -2.03 -12.12
C THR A 41 10.80 -2.82 -10.83
N LEU A 42 9.86 -3.67 -10.41
CA LEU A 42 10.02 -4.49 -9.22
C LEU A 42 11.16 -5.51 -9.36
N SER A 43 11.32 -6.09 -10.55
CA SER A 43 12.46 -6.98 -10.84
C SER A 43 13.82 -6.27 -10.65
N ARG A 44 13.97 -5.03 -11.15
CA ARG A 44 15.20 -4.24 -10.96
C ARG A 44 15.46 -3.88 -9.51
N LEU A 45 14.40 -3.76 -8.71
CA LEU A 45 14.49 -3.49 -7.27
C LEU A 45 14.68 -4.77 -6.43
N GLY A 46 14.77 -5.95 -7.06
CA GLY A 46 14.89 -7.23 -6.37
C GLY A 46 13.63 -7.65 -5.59
N VAL A 47 12.48 -7.01 -5.86
CA VAL A 47 11.21 -7.31 -5.20
C VAL A 47 10.55 -8.50 -5.90
N VAL A 48 10.40 -9.60 -5.16
CA VAL A 48 9.91 -10.88 -5.68
C VAL A 48 8.93 -11.56 -4.72
N GLY A 49 8.15 -12.51 -5.23
CA GLY A 49 7.24 -13.33 -4.43
C GLY A 49 6.17 -12.50 -3.68
N GLY A 50 5.97 -12.80 -2.40
CA GLY A 50 4.95 -12.14 -1.57
C GLY A 50 5.15 -10.63 -1.42
N ALA A 51 6.39 -10.13 -1.56
CA ALA A 51 6.69 -8.71 -1.46
C ALA A 51 6.23 -7.88 -2.68
N VAL A 52 5.80 -8.53 -3.77
CA VAL A 52 5.31 -7.82 -4.96
C VAL A 52 4.11 -6.93 -4.63
N TYR A 53 3.20 -7.40 -3.77
CA TYR A 53 2.03 -6.60 -3.40
C TYR A 53 2.42 -5.32 -2.65
N ASP A 54 3.34 -5.44 -1.67
CA ASP A 54 3.92 -4.28 -0.99
C ASP A 54 4.60 -3.32 -1.97
N GLY A 55 5.30 -3.86 -2.97
CA GLY A 55 5.90 -3.09 -4.06
C GLY A 55 4.86 -2.31 -4.88
N LEU A 56 3.72 -2.92 -5.20
CA LEU A 56 2.62 -2.23 -5.92
C LEU A 56 2.05 -1.07 -5.10
N VAL A 57 1.79 -1.29 -3.81
CA VAL A 57 1.27 -0.25 -2.91
C VAL A 57 2.27 0.90 -2.78
N ALA A 58 3.57 0.59 -2.62
CA ALA A 58 4.62 1.60 -2.55
C ALA A 58 4.79 2.38 -3.85
N LEU A 59 4.71 1.72 -5.01
CA LEU A 59 4.79 2.39 -6.31
C LEU A 59 3.60 3.33 -6.52
N ALA A 60 2.39 2.94 -6.11
CA ALA A 60 1.22 3.82 -6.18
C ALA A 60 1.42 5.05 -5.29
N ALA A 61 1.80 4.87 -4.03
CA ALA A 61 2.08 6.00 -3.14
C ALA A 61 3.19 6.92 -3.68
N LYS A 62 4.25 6.34 -4.26
CA LYS A 62 5.36 7.09 -4.88
C LYS A 62 4.94 7.87 -6.13
N GLU A 63 4.11 7.28 -6.99
CA GLU A 63 3.60 7.95 -8.20
C GLU A 63 2.77 9.19 -7.86
N HIS A 64 2.05 9.15 -6.74
CA HIS A 64 1.22 10.27 -6.26
C HIS A 64 1.94 11.22 -5.28
N ASP A 65 3.25 11.04 -5.05
CA ASP A 65 4.06 11.83 -4.09
C ASP A 65 3.48 11.85 -2.66
N LEU A 66 2.98 10.70 -2.20
CA LEU A 66 2.37 10.54 -0.89
C LEU A 66 3.20 9.64 0.02
N ALA A 67 3.15 9.95 1.32
CA ALA A 67 3.75 9.11 2.34
C ALA A 67 2.91 7.85 2.57
N LEU A 68 3.56 6.69 2.61
CA LEU A 68 2.93 5.40 2.89
C LEU A 68 2.96 5.13 4.39
N ALA A 69 1.78 5.14 5.01
CA ALA A 69 1.61 4.73 6.41
C ALA A 69 1.49 3.20 6.51
N THR A 70 2.28 2.57 7.38
CA THR A 70 2.25 1.11 7.58
C THR A 70 2.35 0.73 9.06
N ARG A 71 1.65 -0.35 9.44
CA ARG A 71 1.85 -1.05 10.72
C ARG A 71 2.72 -2.30 10.56
N ASP A 72 2.97 -2.73 9.32
CA ASP A 72 3.78 -3.91 9.05
C ASP A 72 5.25 -3.53 8.87
N ALA A 73 6.02 -3.66 9.95
CA ALA A 73 7.45 -3.40 9.93
C ALA A 73 8.23 -4.37 9.00
N ARG A 74 7.67 -5.55 8.68
CA ARG A 74 8.33 -6.54 7.82
C ARG A 74 8.39 -6.09 6.37
N ALA A 75 7.39 -5.32 5.91
CA ALA A 75 7.31 -4.80 4.55
C ALA A 75 8.25 -3.59 4.30
N ARG A 76 8.86 -3.04 5.36
CA ARG A 76 9.70 -1.85 5.28
C ARG A 76 10.84 -1.98 4.26
N GLY A 77 11.49 -3.15 4.18
CA GLY A 77 12.55 -3.39 3.20
C GLY A 77 12.09 -3.18 1.76
N THR A 78 10.87 -3.60 1.44
CA THR A 78 10.25 -3.39 0.12
C THR A 78 9.97 -1.92 -0.13
N TYR A 79 9.42 -1.21 0.85
CA TYR A 79 9.08 0.21 0.72
C TYR A 79 10.32 1.09 0.57
N ASP A 80 11.37 0.78 1.34
CA ASP A 80 12.66 1.46 1.24
C ASP A 80 13.32 1.19 -0.13
N ALA A 81 13.24 -0.04 -0.66
CA ALA A 81 13.73 -0.36 -2.00
C ALA A 81 13.00 0.41 -3.11
N VAL A 82 11.68 0.59 -2.98
CA VAL A 82 10.90 1.44 -3.91
C VAL A 82 11.24 2.93 -3.73
N GLY A 83 11.71 3.33 -2.55
CA GLY A 83 12.07 4.71 -2.24
C GLY A 83 10.85 5.61 -2.03
N VAL A 84 9.78 5.06 -1.45
CA VAL A 84 8.62 5.84 -0.99
C VAL A 84 8.89 6.35 0.43
N LYS A 85 8.32 7.51 0.79
CA LYS A 85 8.38 7.99 2.17
C LYS A 85 7.51 7.11 3.07
N VAL A 86 8.11 6.43 4.05
CA VAL A 86 7.39 5.53 4.97
C VAL A 86 7.10 6.19 6.31
N ILE A 87 5.88 6.02 6.82
CA ILE A 87 5.46 6.39 8.17
C ILE A 87 5.07 5.11 8.90
N VAL A 88 5.83 4.72 9.92
CA VAL A 88 5.47 3.58 10.76
C VAL A 88 4.45 4.05 11.80
N VAL A 89 3.31 3.38 11.88
CA VAL A 89 2.22 3.71 12.80
C VAL A 89 2.16 2.66 13.91
N ALA A 90 2.18 3.12 15.17
CA ALA A 90 2.10 2.31 16.38
C ALA A 90 0.68 1.86 16.70
#